data_AF-A0A1I3P4G0-F1
#
_entry.id   AF-A0A1I3P4G0-F1
#
_cell.length_a   1.000
_cell.length_b   1.000
_cell.length_c   1.000
_cell.angle_alpha   90.00
_cell.angle_beta   90.00
_cell.angle_gamma   90.00
#
_symmetry.space_group_name_H-M   'P 1'
#
loop_
_entity.id
_entity.type
_entity.pdbx_description
1 polymer ?
#
loop_
_entity_poly.entity_id
_entity_poly.type
_entity_poly.pdbx_seq_one_letter_code
_entity_poly.pdbx_strand_id
1 'polypeptide(L)'
;MPQANDAPIANPTYLGNIAGFFDPGEIQCMSAQGIDLGSYEGVRRHATDIYEQTKAGNMPLGGTPWTTARVQTFLNWINTGFPMGEPPTPSPDAGTSPAGDDPLVENPTYMGDIRFFFRSTDIACMKPYGINLGTYAGVRANASAIYQATKTGAMPMGGPAWTANRVQTFLNWMNANYPKGSARAPQAHATAALRVAAAAPDVRLRKNLASLSPAEIDQLKLAFGAIMALEPEDPKSYFGVAALHGLPNAYCMHHVDGYNPWHRVYVNTFEDALRAVPGCADITLPYWDITEPVPPVLYEAPFASYTLPVGLNGDYQKGYVTQRSDAATIEAALRVAPSVASRITAALASSRWGAFQAGQFQGNIIAAHDDGHDSCGATMSDQSVAAYDPIFWFFHCNWERMWQSWQVLASADTVPGFISTLDGDTDWLGLALDPFPIDGEQTIVWPNVTYEKLAGGGALMAQDVAGHAAGERAFRIAAPSLVSLRVKDIDRMNIEGTFTVWLLADGKPIARRAFFQPRAPRECTTCRKQALVSLDFPLEQDLIAGRSLSIEIKARAPAGGPEVTVPLAQAGNPTINIRLLLSED
;
A
#
# COMPACT_ATOMS: atom_id res chain seq x y z
N MET A 1 -16.57 -3.50 -4.96
CA MET A 1 -17.92 -3.61 -5.57
C MET A 1 -17.84 -4.69 -6.65
N PRO A 2 -18.82 -5.58 -6.82
CA PRO A 2 -18.99 -6.11 -8.16
C PRO A 2 -19.30 -4.87 -9.01
N GLN A 3 -18.45 -4.54 -9.99
CA GLN A 3 -19.01 -3.75 -11.10
C GLN A 3 -20.25 -4.54 -11.52
N ALA A 4 -21.37 -3.83 -11.59
CA ALA A 4 -22.67 -4.42 -11.83
C ALA A 4 -22.56 -5.52 -12.90
N ASN A 5 -23.32 -6.60 -12.74
CA ASN A 5 -23.61 -7.50 -13.85
C ASN A 5 -24.11 -6.64 -15.02
N ASP A 6 -23.22 -6.19 -15.88
CA ASP A 6 -23.64 -5.62 -17.15
C ASP A 6 -24.16 -6.81 -17.92
N ALA A 7 -25.47 -7.00 -17.89
CA ALA A 7 -26.11 -7.89 -18.85
C ALA A 7 -25.73 -7.40 -20.25
N PRO A 8 -25.50 -8.30 -21.23
CA PRO A 8 -25.22 -7.87 -22.60
C PRO A 8 -26.30 -6.88 -23.08
N ILE A 9 -25.88 -5.73 -23.60
CA ILE A 9 -26.81 -4.74 -24.12
C ILE A 9 -27.37 -5.29 -25.42
N ALA A 10 -28.70 -5.47 -25.49
CA ALA A 10 -29.35 -6.11 -26.63
C ALA A 10 -29.32 -5.23 -27.90
N ASN A 11 -29.42 -3.91 -27.75
CA ASN A 11 -29.45 -2.94 -28.85
C ASN A 11 -28.43 -1.79 -28.61
N PRO A 12 -27.12 -2.07 -28.61
CA PRO A 12 -26.09 -1.08 -28.32
C PRO A 12 -25.89 -0.12 -29.50
N THR A 13 -25.37 1.08 -29.24
CA THR A 13 -24.98 2.07 -30.27
C THR A 13 -23.50 2.43 -30.15
N TYR A 14 -22.90 2.96 -31.23
CA TYR A 14 -21.49 3.31 -31.24
C TYR A 14 -21.15 4.37 -30.20
N LEU A 15 -21.81 5.54 -30.25
CA LEU A 15 -21.55 6.65 -29.35
C LEU A 15 -21.99 6.39 -27.90
N GLY A 16 -23.04 5.58 -27.70
CA GLY A 16 -23.54 5.28 -26.36
C GLY A 16 -22.80 4.14 -25.65
N ASN A 17 -22.15 3.23 -26.39
CA ASN A 17 -21.58 2.02 -25.81
C ASN A 17 -20.20 1.68 -26.38
N ILE A 18 -20.07 1.54 -27.70
CA ILE A 18 -18.89 0.92 -28.33
C ILE A 18 -17.67 1.84 -28.34
N ALA A 19 -17.85 3.16 -28.49
CA ALA A 19 -16.74 4.11 -28.50
C ALA A 19 -15.93 4.10 -27.20
N GLY A 20 -16.58 3.78 -26.07
CA GLY A 20 -15.93 3.64 -24.77
C GLY A 20 -15.31 2.25 -24.53
N PHE A 21 -15.40 1.33 -25.49
CA PHE A 21 -14.80 0.00 -25.36
C PHE A 21 -13.30 -0.03 -25.69
N PHE A 22 -12.73 1.08 -26.13
CA PHE A 22 -11.31 1.17 -26.44
C PHE A 22 -10.72 2.31 -25.64
N ASP A 23 -9.76 2.00 -24.77
CA ASP A 23 -9.05 3.02 -24.03
C ASP A 23 -8.22 3.89 -25.00
N PRO A 24 -8.01 5.18 -24.71
CA PRO A 24 -7.25 6.08 -25.59
C PRO A 24 -5.87 5.53 -25.99
N GLY A 25 -5.25 4.72 -25.13
CA GLY A 25 -3.99 4.02 -25.42
C GLY A 25 -4.11 2.89 -26.44
N GLU A 26 -5.21 2.12 -26.43
CA GLU A 26 -5.48 1.07 -27.41
C GLU A 26 -5.74 1.67 -28.79
N ILE A 27 -6.55 2.74 -28.82
CA ILE A 27 -6.84 3.52 -30.03
C ILE A 27 -5.54 3.99 -30.68
N GLN A 28 -4.62 4.50 -29.88
CA GLN A 28 -3.36 5.04 -30.37
C GLN A 28 -2.35 3.96 -30.79
N CYS A 29 -2.27 2.85 -30.03
CA CYS A 29 -1.40 1.72 -30.36
C CYS A 29 -1.82 1.03 -31.66
N MET A 30 -3.12 0.83 -31.85
CA MET A 30 -3.67 0.13 -33.01
C MET A 30 -3.66 1.02 -34.26
N SER A 31 -3.88 2.33 -34.10
CA SER A 31 -3.75 3.29 -35.19
C SER A 31 -2.35 3.30 -35.79
N ALA A 32 -1.31 3.16 -34.97
CA ALA A 32 0.08 3.02 -35.43
C ALA A 32 0.35 1.71 -36.21
N GLN A 33 -0.53 0.70 -36.08
CA GLN A 33 -0.50 -0.56 -36.82
C GLN A 33 -1.47 -0.57 -38.01
N GLY A 34 -2.08 0.59 -38.33
CA GLY A 34 -3.02 0.74 -39.45
C GLY A 34 -4.47 0.35 -39.12
N ILE A 35 -4.80 0.11 -37.85
CA ILE A 35 -6.14 -0.25 -37.38
C ILE A 35 -6.72 0.92 -36.58
N ASP A 36 -7.65 1.66 -37.17
CA ASP A 36 -8.32 2.77 -36.50
C ASP A 36 -9.41 2.26 -35.55
N LEU A 37 -9.16 2.31 -34.24
CA LEU A 37 -10.17 2.01 -33.21
C LEU A 37 -10.86 3.27 -32.66
N GLY A 38 -10.44 4.46 -33.10
CA GLY A 38 -10.93 5.74 -32.59
C GLY A 38 -12.13 6.28 -33.36
N SER A 39 -12.36 5.79 -34.58
CA SER A 39 -13.50 6.19 -35.39
C SER A 39 -14.52 5.06 -35.59
N TYR A 40 -15.77 5.46 -35.77
CA TYR A 40 -16.86 4.55 -36.12
C TYR A 40 -16.52 3.70 -37.36
N GLU A 41 -15.98 4.33 -38.41
CA GLU A 41 -15.65 3.64 -39.65
C GLU A 41 -14.46 2.68 -39.49
N GLY A 42 -13.49 3.01 -38.64
CA GLY A 42 -12.37 2.14 -38.33
C GLY A 42 -12.81 0.90 -37.54
N VAL A 43 -13.57 1.10 -36.47
CA VAL A 43 -14.11 -0.01 -35.66
C VAL A 43 -15.06 -0.87 -36.47
N ARG A 44 -15.94 -0.27 -37.29
CA ARG A 44 -16.88 -0.99 -38.17
C ARG A 44 -16.16 -1.82 -39.23
N ARG A 45 -15.10 -1.28 -39.85
CA ARG A 45 -14.33 -1.97 -40.89
C ARG A 45 -13.59 -3.20 -40.35
N HIS A 46 -13.18 -3.18 -39.09
CA HIS A 46 -12.43 -4.25 -38.44
C HIS A 46 -13.26 -5.04 -37.41
N ALA A 47 -14.59 -4.87 -37.39
CA ALA A 47 -15.44 -5.37 -36.31
C ALA A 47 -15.38 -6.90 -36.14
N THR A 48 -15.27 -7.66 -37.23
CA THR A 48 -15.14 -9.12 -37.17
C THR A 48 -13.80 -9.53 -36.55
N ASP A 49 -12.70 -8.89 -36.95
CA ASP A 49 -11.37 -9.18 -36.41
C ASP A 49 -11.29 -8.79 -34.92
N ILE A 50 -11.82 -7.63 -34.55
CA ILE A 50 -11.89 -7.16 -33.15
C ILE A 50 -12.72 -8.13 -32.31
N TYR A 51 -13.86 -8.60 -32.81
CA TYR A 51 -14.69 -9.59 -32.11
C TYR A 51 -13.94 -10.90 -31.88
N GLU A 52 -13.27 -11.45 -32.90
CA GLU A 52 -12.53 -12.70 -32.74
C GLU A 52 -11.34 -12.55 -31.78
N GLN A 53 -10.62 -11.43 -31.81
CA GLN A 53 -9.51 -11.17 -30.88
C GLN A 53 -9.99 -10.97 -29.44
N THR A 54 -11.09 -10.23 -29.22
CA THR A 54 -11.65 -10.00 -27.88
C THR A 54 -12.29 -11.27 -27.31
N LYS A 55 -12.95 -12.08 -28.13
CA LYS A 55 -13.47 -13.41 -27.76
C LYS A 55 -12.36 -14.40 -27.41
N ALA A 56 -11.23 -14.33 -28.11
CA ALA A 56 -10.05 -15.14 -27.82
C ALA A 56 -9.24 -14.61 -26.61
N GLY A 57 -9.59 -13.44 -26.06
CA GLY A 57 -8.89 -12.81 -24.96
C GLY A 57 -7.55 -12.14 -25.36
N ASN A 58 -7.33 -11.93 -26.66
CA ASN A 58 -6.12 -11.30 -27.19
C ASN A 58 -6.20 -9.76 -27.24
N MET A 59 -7.37 -9.20 -26.96
CA MET A 59 -7.60 -7.76 -26.85
C MET A 59 -8.39 -7.43 -25.58
N PRO A 60 -8.03 -6.36 -24.83
CA PRO A 60 -6.95 -5.38 -25.07
C PRO A 60 -5.54 -5.95 -25.10
N LEU A 61 -4.65 -5.38 -25.91
CA LEU A 61 -3.22 -5.73 -25.86
C LEU A 61 -2.61 -5.27 -24.53
N GLY A 62 -2.35 -6.22 -23.63
CA GLY A 62 -1.74 -5.95 -22.33
C GLY A 62 -2.71 -5.39 -21.26
N GLY A 63 -4.02 -5.46 -21.50
CA GLY A 63 -5.07 -5.10 -20.54
C GLY A 63 -5.94 -6.30 -20.15
N THR A 64 -6.94 -6.06 -19.29
CA THR A 64 -7.89 -7.09 -18.86
C THR A 64 -8.79 -7.49 -20.04
N PRO A 65 -8.87 -8.79 -20.40
CA PRO A 65 -9.77 -9.26 -21.44
C PRO A 65 -11.20 -8.78 -21.22
N TRP A 66 -11.91 -8.49 -22.31
CA TRP A 66 -13.30 -8.06 -22.21
C TRP A 66 -14.14 -9.12 -21.49
N THR A 67 -15.04 -8.66 -20.62
CA THR A 67 -16.02 -9.55 -19.99
C THR A 67 -16.89 -10.22 -21.06
N THR A 68 -17.44 -11.39 -20.75
CA THR A 68 -18.37 -12.09 -21.66
C THR A 68 -19.53 -11.19 -22.09
N ALA A 69 -20.00 -10.30 -21.20
CA ALA A 69 -21.05 -9.36 -21.51
C ALA A 69 -20.60 -8.21 -22.44
N ARG A 70 -19.38 -7.72 -22.30
CA ARG A 70 -18.81 -6.70 -23.20
C ARG A 70 -18.57 -7.28 -24.59
N VAL A 71 -18.03 -8.49 -24.68
CA VAL A 71 -17.89 -9.25 -25.93
C VAL A 71 -19.27 -9.49 -26.58
N GLN A 72 -20.26 -9.91 -25.80
CA GLN A 72 -21.62 -10.14 -26.31
C GLN A 72 -22.32 -8.82 -26.71
N THR A 73 -22.06 -7.72 -26.02
CA THR A 73 -22.55 -6.38 -26.40
C THR A 73 -21.95 -5.93 -27.73
N PHE A 74 -20.64 -6.12 -27.93
CA PHE A 74 -20.00 -5.81 -29.21
C PHE A 74 -20.56 -6.69 -30.34
N LEU A 75 -20.81 -7.98 -30.08
CA LEU A 75 -21.47 -8.88 -31.03
C LEU A 75 -22.90 -8.44 -31.37
N ASN A 76 -23.67 -7.98 -30.38
CA ASN A 76 -25.02 -7.45 -30.61
C ASN A 76 -24.98 -6.18 -31.48
N TRP A 77 -23.96 -5.33 -31.34
CA TRP A 77 -23.76 -4.15 -32.22
C TRP A 77 -23.49 -4.54 -33.68
N ILE A 78 -22.68 -5.58 -33.90
CA ILE A 78 -22.44 -6.17 -35.22
C ILE A 78 -23.77 -6.70 -35.81
N ASN A 79 -24.51 -7.49 -35.02
CA ASN A 79 -25.74 -8.16 -35.48
C ASN A 79 -26.91 -7.19 -35.73
N THR A 80 -26.92 -6.03 -35.08
CA THR A 80 -27.94 -4.99 -35.25
C THR A 80 -27.60 -3.98 -36.36
N GLY A 81 -26.51 -4.19 -37.09
CA GLY A 81 -26.16 -3.39 -38.27
C GLY A 81 -25.39 -2.10 -37.96
N PHE A 82 -24.60 -2.08 -36.87
CA PHE A 82 -23.70 -0.98 -36.51
C PHE A 82 -24.39 0.38 -36.25
N PRO A 83 -25.46 0.47 -35.44
CA PRO A 83 -26.13 1.76 -35.18
C PRO A 83 -25.19 2.78 -34.48
N MET A 84 -25.25 4.05 -34.90
CA MET A 84 -24.32 5.13 -34.46
C MET A 84 -24.66 5.74 -33.09
N GLY A 85 -25.94 6.03 -32.77
CA GLY A 85 -26.35 6.66 -31.49
C GLY A 85 -26.11 8.19 -31.40
N GLU A 86 -26.37 8.79 -30.23
CA GLU A 86 -26.14 10.21 -29.91
C GLU A 86 -24.99 10.37 -28.88
N PRO A 87 -24.19 11.46 -28.93
CA PRO A 87 -23.00 11.63 -28.09
C PRO A 87 -23.30 12.02 -26.62
N PRO A 88 -22.53 11.53 -25.63
CA PRO A 88 -22.62 11.97 -24.24
C PRO A 88 -22.00 13.35 -24.00
N THR A 89 -22.52 14.10 -23.03
CA THR A 89 -22.07 15.46 -22.66
C THR A 89 -20.66 15.47 -22.02
N PRO A 90 -19.69 16.29 -22.47
CA PRO A 90 -18.31 16.27 -21.98
C PRO A 90 -18.10 16.91 -20.58
N SER A 91 -17.12 16.39 -19.83
CA SER A 91 -16.55 17.00 -18.60
C SER A 91 -15.18 17.64 -18.90
N PRO A 92 -14.78 18.76 -18.26
CA PRO A 92 -13.56 19.49 -18.59
C PRO A 92 -12.42 19.17 -17.61
N ASP A 93 -11.36 18.48 -18.06
CA ASP A 93 -10.02 18.53 -17.40
C ASP A 93 -8.94 17.77 -18.20
N ALA A 94 -8.35 18.41 -19.21
CA ALA A 94 -7.07 18.00 -19.78
C ALA A 94 -6.16 19.22 -19.88
N GLY A 95 -5.36 19.43 -18.83
CA GLY A 95 -4.36 20.49 -18.76
C GLY A 95 -3.18 20.20 -19.68
N THR A 96 -2.99 21.04 -20.70
CA THR A 96 -1.77 21.10 -21.51
C THR A 96 -0.71 21.95 -20.82
N SER A 97 0.49 21.42 -20.58
CA SER A 97 1.66 22.21 -20.16
C SER A 97 2.35 22.84 -21.40
N PRO A 98 2.95 24.04 -21.30
CA PRO A 98 3.46 24.78 -22.46
C PRO A 98 4.80 24.24 -22.98
N ALA A 99 5.01 24.45 -24.29
CA ALA A 99 6.18 24.03 -25.05
C ALA A 99 7.50 24.67 -24.56
N GLY A 100 8.34 23.89 -23.88
CA GLY A 100 9.74 24.19 -23.56
C GLY A 100 10.54 22.89 -23.42
N ASP A 101 11.84 22.92 -23.70
CA ASP A 101 12.73 21.77 -23.49
C ASP A 101 12.82 21.45 -21.99
N ASP A 102 12.82 20.17 -21.62
CA ASP A 102 13.04 19.76 -20.22
C ASP A 102 14.37 20.33 -19.71
N PRO A 103 14.52 20.66 -18.42
CA PRO A 103 15.82 21.06 -17.89
C PRO A 103 16.82 19.88 -18.00
N LEU A 104 18.02 20.15 -18.51
CA LEU A 104 19.11 19.18 -18.53
C LEU A 104 19.56 18.86 -17.10
N VAL A 105 19.63 17.58 -16.75
CA VAL A 105 20.18 17.13 -15.46
C VAL A 105 21.56 16.52 -15.68
N GLU A 106 22.59 17.13 -15.07
CA GLU A 106 23.98 16.70 -15.21
C GLU A 106 24.29 15.41 -14.46
N ASN A 107 23.74 15.25 -13.25
CA ASN A 107 23.95 14.10 -12.37
C ASN A 107 22.61 13.41 -12.02
N PRO A 108 21.92 12.84 -13.02
CA PRO A 108 20.60 12.27 -12.83
C PRO A 108 20.65 10.95 -12.05
N THR A 109 19.58 10.68 -11.31
CA THR A 109 19.33 9.39 -10.66
C THR A 109 18.04 8.77 -11.16
N TYR A 110 17.89 7.46 -11.01
CA TYR A 110 16.65 6.81 -11.44
C TYR A 110 15.43 7.32 -10.67
N MET A 111 15.53 7.36 -9.34
CA MET A 111 14.43 7.75 -8.45
C MET A 111 14.11 9.25 -8.50
N GLY A 112 15.11 10.10 -8.77
CA GLY A 112 14.93 11.55 -8.84
C GLY A 112 14.51 12.07 -10.21
N ASP A 113 14.87 11.38 -11.29
CA ASP A 113 14.80 11.94 -12.65
C ASP A 113 14.28 10.93 -13.69
N ILE A 114 14.96 9.80 -13.90
CA ILE A 114 14.74 8.93 -15.07
C ILE A 114 13.37 8.25 -15.08
N ARG A 115 12.85 7.84 -13.93
CA ARG A 115 11.55 7.16 -13.84
C ARG A 115 10.39 8.00 -14.37
N PHE A 116 10.52 9.33 -14.40
CA PHE A 116 9.50 10.24 -14.89
C PHE A 116 9.50 10.43 -16.41
N PHE A 117 10.48 9.85 -17.11
CA PHE A 117 10.57 9.97 -18.57
C PHE A 117 9.60 9.03 -19.31
N PHE A 118 9.06 8.03 -18.62
CA PHE A 118 8.19 6.99 -19.17
C PHE A 118 6.75 7.22 -18.73
N ARG A 119 5.86 7.38 -19.70
CA ARG A 119 4.41 7.50 -19.46
C ARG A 119 3.84 6.11 -19.18
N SER A 120 2.64 6.07 -18.57
CA SER A 120 1.86 4.82 -18.44
C SER A 120 1.70 4.11 -19.79
N THR A 121 1.47 4.86 -20.87
CA THR A 121 1.38 4.36 -22.24
C THR A 121 2.67 3.69 -22.70
N ASP A 122 3.83 4.22 -22.32
CA ASP A 122 5.12 3.69 -22.76
C ASP A 122 5.40 2.36 -22.06
N ILE A 123 5.10 2.29 -20.76
CA ILE A 123 5.23 1.08 -19.93
C ILE A 123 4.33 -0.04 -20.47
N ALA A 124 3.05 0.27 -20.71
CA ALA A 124 2.10 -0.70 -21.24
C ALA A 124 2.49 -1.18 -22.64
N CYS A 125 2.92 -0.27 -23.52
CA CYS A 125 3.30 -0.60 -24.89
C CYS A 125 4.55 -1.50 -24.95
N MET A 126 5.52 -1.30 -24.06
CA MET A 126 6.77 -2.07 -24.06
C MET A 126 6.68 -3.40 -23.31
N LYS A 127 5.67 -3.58 -22.45
CA LYS A 127 5.47 -4.81 -21.66
C LYS A 127 5.34 -6.08 -22.53
N PRO A 128 4.54 -6.12 -23.62
CA PRO A 128 4.50 -7.26 -24.54
C PRO A 128 5.83 -7.61 -25.21
N TYR A 129 6.74 -6.65 -25.34
CA TYR A 129 8.07 -6.85 -25.90
C TYR A 129 9.09 -7.33 -24.85
N GLY A 130 8.64 -7.65 -23.63
CA GLY A 130 9.51 -8.08 -22.53
C GLY A 130 10.35 -6.95 -21.90
N ILE A 131 10.05 -5.69 -22.23
CA ILE A 131 10.77 -4.52 -21.73
C ILE A 131 9.91 -3.83 -20.67
N ASN A 132 10.24 -4.06 -19.39
CA ASN A 132 9.56 -3.42 -18.27
C ASN A 132 10.12 -2.01 -18.01
N LEU A 133 9.58 -1.00 -18.70
CA LEU A 133 9.95 0.41 -18.48
C LEU A 133 9.50 0.97 -17.12
N GLY A 134 8.63 0.25 -16.40
CA GLY A 134 8.10 0.69 -15.12
C GLY A 134 9.08 0.54 -13.97
N THR A 135 10.14 -0.27 -14.10
CA THR A 135 11.05 -0.60 -12.99
C THR A 135 12.50 -0.22 -13.27
N TYR A 136 13.28 0.02 -12.22
CA TYR A 136 14.72 0.28 -12.33
C TYR A 136 15.44 -0.84 -13.09
N ALA A 137 15.15 -2.09 -12.73
CA ALA A 137 15.79 -3.25 -13.31
C ALA A 137 15.50 -3.36 -14.82
N GLY A 138 14.25 -3.15 -15.23
CA GLY A 138 13.87 -3.21 -16.63
C GLY A 138 14.44 -2.05 -17.47
N VAL A 139 14.45 -0.82 -16.94
CA VAL A 139 15.07 0.33 -17.62
C VAL A 139 16.59 0.14 -17.73
N ARG A 140 17.27 -0.26 -16.66
CA ARG A 140 18.72 -0.50 -16.65
C ARG A 140 19.12 -1.60 -17.63
N ALA A 141 18.40 -2.72 -17.64
CA ALA A 141 18.69 -3.85 -18.52
C ALA A 141 18.56 -3.48 -20.02
N ASN A 142 17.73 -2.49 -20.34
CA ASN A 142 17.43 -2.08 -21.72
C ASN A 142 17.95 -0.68 -22.09
N ALA A 143 18.81 -0.08 -21.25
CA ALA A 143 19.16 1.34 -21.37
C ALA A 143 19.75 1.71 -22.74
N SER A 144 20.65 0.90 -23.30
CA SER A 144 21.23 1.16 -24.61
C SER A 144 20.17 1.15 -25.74
N ALA A 145 19.21 0.23 -25.69
CA ALA A 145 18.14 0.15 -26.67
C ALA A 145 17.18 1.34 -26.55
N ILE A 146 16.82 1.71 -25.32
CA ILE A 146 15.99 2.87 -25.01
C ILE A 146 16.65 4.14 -25.55
N TYR A 147 17.93 4.37 -25.24
CA TYR A 147 18.67 5.55 -25.70
C TYR A 147 18.71 5.67 -27.23
N GLN A 148 18.99 4.57 -27.94
CA GLN A 148 19.01 4.61 -29.41
C GLN A 148 17.63 4.89 -29.99
N ALA A 149 16.58 4.28 -29.44
CA ALA A 149 15.21 4.49 -29.90
C ALA A 149 14.70 5.91 -29.64
N THR A 150 15.02 6.51 -28.50
CA THR A 150 14.59 7.88 -28.16
C THR A 150 15.41 8.93 -28.92
N LYS A 151 16.70 8.68 -29.15
CA LYS A 151 17.56 9.55 -29.96
C LYS A 151 17.12 9.66 -31.42
N THR A 152 16.60 8.57 -31.99
CA THR A 152 16.10 8.55 -33.38
C THR A 152 14.63 8.97 -33.50
N GLY A 153 13.96 9.23 -32.37
CA GLY A 153 12.53 9.53 -32.33
C GLY A 153 11.62 8.33 -32.57
N ALA A 154 12.17 7.11 -32.59
CA ALA A 154 11.38 5.87 -32.69
C ALA A 154 10.60 5.55 -31.40
N MET A 155 11.01 6.14 -30.27
CA MET A 155 10.32 6.08 -28.98
C MET A 155 10.19 7.48 -28.37
N PRO A 156 9.13 7.75 -27.60
CA PRO A 156 8.02 6.84 -27.28
C PRO A 156 7.02 6.66 -28.44
N MET A 157 6.57 5.42 -28.68
CA MET A 157 5.54 5.13 -29.67
C MET A 157 4.23 5.82 -29.30
N GLY A 158 3.64 6.59 -30.24
CA GLY A 158 2.42 7.36 -29.97
C GLY A 158 2.61 8.54 -29.02
N GLY A 159 3.84 8.98 -28.74
CA GLY A 159 4.11 10.18 -27.94
C GLY A 159 4.93 11.22 -28.68
N PRO A 160 5.05 12.44 -28.11
CA PRO A 160 6.07 13.36 -28.56
C PRO A 160 7.45 12.71 -28.34
N ALA A 161 8.34 12.87 -29.31
CA ALA A 161 9.74 12.48 -29.16
C ALA A 161 10.33 13.13 -27.90
N TRP A 162 11.24 12.42 -27.23
CA TRP A 162 12.01 13.01 -26.14
C TRP A 162 12.75 14.25 -26.63
N THR A 163 12.78 15.29 -25.80
CA THR A 163 13.55 16.49 -26.09
C THR A 163 15.05 16.20 -26.06
N ALA A 164 15.86 17.12 -26.61
CA ALA A 164 17.32 16.97 -26.62
C ALA A 164 17.87 16.85 -25.19
N ASN A 165 17.37 17.66 -24.26
CA ASN A 165 17.81 17.58 -22.87
C ASN A 165 17.36 16.30 -22.17
N ARG A 166 16.17 15.75 -22.48
CA ARG A 166 15.73 14.47 -21.95
C ARG A 166 16.61 13.31 -22.43
N VAL A 167 16.93 13.28 -23.73
CA VAL A 167 17.86 12.29 -24.31
C VAL A 167 19.26 12.42 -23.68
N GLN A 168 19.76 13.64 -23.53
CA GLN A 168 21.07 13.89 -22.92
C GLN A 168 21.10 13.54 -21.43
N THR A 169 20.04 13.83 -20.68
CA THR A 169 19.88 13.44 -19.27
C THR A 169 19.92 11.92 -19.13
N PHE A 170 19.21 11.18 -20.00
CA PHE A 170 19.26 9.72 -19.97
C PHE A 170 20.67 9.18 -20.25
N LEU A 171 21.40 9.80 -21.19
CA LEU A 171 22.79 9.45 -21.47
C LEU A 171 23.71 9.73 -20.27
N ASN A 172 23.53 10.86 -19.57
CA ASN A 172 24.28 11.19 -18.36
C ASN A 172 24.07 10.11 -17.28
N TRP A 173 22.85 9.62 -17.11
CA TRP A 173 22.53 8.52 -16.17
C TRP A 173 23.25 7.22 -16.54
N MET A 174 23.28 6.87 -17.83
CA MET A 174 24.00 5.69 -18.32
C MET A 174 25.52 5.82 -18.06
N ASN A 175 26.09 6.99 -18.35
CA ASN A 175 27.52 7.26 -18.17
C ASN A 175 27.94 7.28 -16.70
N ALA A 176 27.04 7.69 -15.80
CA ALA A 176 27.23 7.65 -14.35
C ALA A 176 27.03 6.25 -13.74
N ASN A 177 26.95 5.19 -14.57
CA ASN A 177 26.72 3.81 -14.15
C ASN A 177 25.37 3.59 -13.43
N TYR A 178 24.31 4.19 -13.95
CA TYR A 178 22.92 3.90 -13.58
C TYR A 178 22.59 4.15 -12.08
N PRO A 179 22.98 5.30 -11.48
CA PRO A 179 22.74 5.55 -10.08
C PRO A 179 21.24 5.50 -9.77
N LYS A 180 20.85 4.71 -8.75
CA LYS A 180 19.44 4.56 -8.38
C LYS A 180 18.93 5.81 -7.65
N GLY A 181 19.70 6.32 -6.70
CA GLY A 181 19.37 7.50 -5.90
C GLY A 181 18.11 7.36 -5.06
N SER A 182 17.67 8.49 -4.49
CA SER A 182 16.44 8.62 -3.72
C SER A 182 15.41 9.46 -4.46
N ALA A 183 14.13 9.28 -4.14
CA ALA A 183 13.10 10.18 -4.60
C ALA A 183 13.40 11.58 -4.05
N ARG A 184 13.29 12.60 -4.89
CA ARG A 184 13.33 13.99 -4.39
C ARG A 184 12.01 14.25 -3.69
N ALA A 185 12.05 14.91 -2.52
CA ALA A 185 10.84 15.29 -1.81
C ALA A 185 9.91 16.05 -2.77
N PRO A 186 8.59 15.84 -2.70
CA PRO A 186 7.67 16.49 -3.62
C PRO A 186 7.89 18.01 -3.55
N GLN A 187 8.18 18.60 -4.70
CA GLN A 187 8.01 20.03 -4.90
C GLN A 187 6.54 20.37 -4.58
N ALA A 188 6.27 21.61 -4.16
CA ALA A 188 5.01 22.13 -3.61
C ALA A 188 3.66 21.71 -4.28
N HIS A 189 3.71 21.05 -5.44
CA HIS A 189 2.60 20.46 -6.20
C HIS A 189 1.82 19.36 -5.47
N ALA A 190 2.47 18.47 -4.71
CA ALA A 190 1.73 17.37 -4.07
C ALA A 190 0.84 17.86 -2.91
N THR A 191 1.29 18.88 -2.18
CA THR A 191 0.51 19.58 -1.15
C THR A 191 -0.68 20.34 -1.73
N ALA A 192 -0.56 20.84 -2.96
CA ALA A 192 -1.65 21.49 -3.67
C ALA A 192 -2.70 20.49 -4.18
N ALA A 193 -2.28 19.34 -4.74
CA ALA A 193 -3.17 18.29 -5.24
C ALA A 193 -4.09 17.72 -4.13
N LEU A 194 -3.56 17.52 -2.92
CA LEU A 194 -4.36 17.07 -1.77
C LEU A 194 -5.41 18.11 -1.31
N ARG A 195 -5.06 19.40 -1.37
CA ARG A 195 -5.99 20.50 -1.04
C ARG A 195 -7.11 20.62 -2.06
N VAL A 196 -6.82 20.37 -3.34
CA VAL A 196 -7.83 20.34 -4.41
C VAL A 196 -8.74 19.13 -4.25
N ALA A 197 -8.18 17.95 -3.95
CA ALA A 197 -8.97 16.73 -3.69
C ALA A 197 -9.90 16.88 -2.46
N ALA A 198 -9.46 17.54 -1.39
CA ALA A 198 -10.28 17.80 -0.21
C ALA A 198 -11.45 18.79 -0.45
N ALA A 199 -11.43 19.52 -1.56
CA ALA A 199 -12.48 20.48 -1.94
C ALA A 199 -13.54 19.90 -2.90
N ALA A 200 -13.36 18.66 -3.36
CA ALA A 200 -14.29 18.01 -4.27
C ALA A 200 -15.53 17.46 -3.50
N PRO A 201 -16.76 17.67 -4.01
CA PRO A 201 -18.00 17.41 -3.27
C PRO A 201 -18.26 15.93 -2.93
N ASP A 202 -17.57 14.98 -3.57
CA ASP A 202 -17.78 13.54 -3.39
C ASP A 202 -16.60 12.82 -2.70
N VAL A 203 -15.58 13.57 -2.23
CA VAL A 203 -14.39 13.01 -1.58
C VAL A 203 -14.60 12.91 -0.08
N ARG A 204 -14.33 11.72 0.46
CA ARG A 204 -14.39 11.46 1.91
C ARG A 204 -13.16 12.03 2.59
N LEU A 205 -13.34 13.13 3.31
CA LEU A 205 -12.29 13.75 4.11
C LEU A 205 -12.22 13.11 5.50
N ARG A 206 -11.19 12.29 5.74
CA ARG A 206 -10.90 11.69 7.04
C ARG A 206 -10.12 12.67 7.93
N LYS A 207 -10.60 12.86 9.14
CA LYS A 207 -10.04 13.81 10.13
C LYS A 207 -9.33 13.07 11.27
N ASN A 208 -8.47 13.77 12.01
CA ASN A 208 -7.94 13.25 13.26
C ASN A 208 -9.10 13.13 14.26
N LEU A 209 -9.19 12.01 14.96
CA LEU A 209 -10.19 11.80 16.00
C LEU A 209 -10.15 12.89 17.06
N ALA A 210 -8.95 13.41 17.37
CA ALA A 210 -8.75 14.49 18.34
C ALA A 210 -9.27 15.86 17.87
N SER A 211 -9.53 16.05 16.57
CA SER A 211 -10.01 17.32 15.99
C SER A 211 -11.53 17.34 15.74
N LEU A 212 -12.23 16.22 15.94
CA LEU A 212 -13.67 16.15 15.72
C LEU A 212 -14.46 17.01 16.70
N SER A 213 -15.51 17.66 16.19
CA SER A 213 -16.49 18.37 17.00
C SER A 213 -17.39 17.38 17.79
N PRO A 214 -18.04 17.84 18.88
CA PRO A 214 -18.97 17.00 19.63
C PRO A 214 -20.09 16.40 18.76
N ALA A 215 -20.62 17.15 17.80
CA ALA A 215 -21.66 16.67 16.89
C ALA A 215 -21.15 15.56 15.95
N GLU A 216 -19.92 15.68 15.45
CA GLU A 216 -19.28 14.63 14.64
C GLU A 216 -19.02 13.37 15.48
N ILE A 217 -18.60 13.52 16.74
CA ILE A 217 -18.44 12.41 17.68
C ILE A 217 -19.80 11.72 17.94
N ASP A 218 -20.86 12.47 18.18
CA ASP A 218 -22.19 11.91 18.43
C ASP A 218 -22.72 11.13 17.22
N GLN A 219 -22.55 11.67 16.00
CA GLN A 219 -22.88 10.94 14.77
C GLN A 219 -22.03 9.68 14.60
N LEU A 220 -20.74 9.74 14.90
CA LEU A 220 -19.86 8.57 14.83
C LEU A 220 -20.27 7.49 15.84
N LYS A 221 -20.61 7.88 17.08
CA LYS A 221 -21.15 6.98 18.12
C LYS A 221 -22.46 6.34 17.68
N LEU A 222 -23.35 7.10 17.05
CA LEU A 222 -24.60 6.59 16.46
C LEU A 222 -24.32 5.52 15.41
N ALA A 223 -23.45 5.80 14.44
CA ALA A 223 -23.13 4.86 13.37
C ALA A 223 -22.47 3.57 13.88
N PHE A 224 -21.46 3.69 14.76
CA PHE A 224 -20.83 2.52 15.39
C PHE A 224 -21.82 1.70 16.21
N GLY A 225 -22.62 2.35 17.06
CA GLY A 225 -23.63 1.67 17.88
C GLY A 225 -24.66 0.93 17.03
N ALA A 226 -25.08 1.52 15.90
CA ALA A 226 -26.02 0.89 14.98
C ALA A 226 -25.41 -0.37 14.33
N ILE A 227 -24.19 -0.31 13.77
CA ILE A 227 -23.59 -1.50 13.15
C ILE A 227 -23.19 -2.57 14.16
N MET A 228 -22.87 -2.19 15.41
CA MET A 228 -22.61 -3.14 16.50
C MET A 228 -23.85 -3.89 16.97
N ALA A 229 -25.04 -3.30 16.78
CA ALA A 229 -26.33 -3.89 17.13
C ALA A 229 -26.93 -4.76 16.02
N LEU A 230 -26.37 -4.74 14.80
CA LEU A 230 -26.80 -5.63 13.72
C LEU A 230 -26.49 -7.09 14.05
N GLU A 231 -27.32 -7.99 13.51
CA GLU A 231 -27.09 -9.44 13.63
C GLU A 231 -25.74 -9.82 13.02
N PRO A 232 -25.00 -10.77 13.61
CA PRO A 232 -23.63 -11.11 13.19
C PRO A 232 -23.55 -11.66 11.76
N GLU A 233 -24.64 -12.20 11.22
CA GLU A 233 -24.73 -12.68 9.83
C GLU A 233 -24.90 -11.53 8.82
N ASP A 234 -25.27 -10.32 9.26
CA ASP A 234 -25.32 -9.16 8.37
C ASP A 234 -23.90 -8.79 7.95
N PRO A 235 -23.58 -8.74 6.63
CA PRO A 235 -22.23 -8.40 6.16
C PRO A 235 -21.80 -6.97 6.50
N LYS A 236 -22.73 -6.09 6.89
CA LYS A 236 -22.47 -4.72 7.38
C LYS A 236 -22.43 -4.62 8.90
N SER A 237 -22.71 -5.70 9.63
CA SER A 237 -22.54 -5.71 11.08
C SER A 237 -21.09 -5.51 11.47
N TYR A 238 -20.86 -4.92 12.64
CA TYR A 238 -19.51 -4.79 13.20
C TYR A 238 -18.81 -6.16 13.26
N PHE A 239 -19.55 -7.20 13.67
CA PHE A 239 -19.03 -8.57 13.71
C PHE A 239 -18.64 -9.08 12.32
N GLY A 240 -19.54 -8.95 11.35
CA GLY A 240 -19.35 -9.44 9.98
C GLY A 240 -18.18 -8.78 9.27
N VAL A 241 -17.99 -7.47 9.47
CA VAL A 241 -16.83 -6.76 8.92
C VAL A 241 -15.55 -7.14 9.68
N ALA A 242 -15.55 -7.15 11.03
CA ALA A 242 -14.38 -7.55 11.83
C ALA A 242 -13.88 -8.98 11.52
N ALA A 243 -14.82 -9.88 11.24
CA ALA A 243 -14.57 -11.27 10.85
C ALA A 243 -13.75 -11.43 9.55
N LEU A 244 -13.65 -10.39 8.71
CA LEU A 244 -12.84 -10.44 7.48
C LEU A 244 -11.34 -10.48 7.80
N HIS A 245 -10.91 -9.79 8.85
CA HIS A 245 -9.48 -9.69 9.21
C HIS A 245 -8.96 -10.98 9.85
N GLY A 246 -9.58 -11.37 10.97
CA GLY A 246 -9.18 -12.52 11.78
C GLY A 246 -10.21 -13.63 11.71
N LEU A 247 -10.36 -14.38 12.80
CA LEU A 247 -11.37 -15.41 12.90
C LEU A 247 -12.79 -14.83 12.70
N PRO A 248 -13.72 -15.58 12.10
CA PRO A 248 -13.52 -16.94 11.56
C PRO A 248 -12.89 -17.01 10.15
N ASN A 249 -12.78 -15.91 9.40
CA ASN A 249 -12.44 -16.01 7.97
C ASN A 249 -10.93 -15.90 7.67
N ALA A 250 -10.23 -15.01 8.38
CA ALA A 250 -8.79 -14.80 8.34
C ALA A 250 -8.23 -14.43 6.95
N TYR A 251 -8.81 -13.44 6.29
CA TYR A 251 -8.36 -12.97 4.97
C TYR A 251 -7.21 -11.96 5.02
N CYS A 252 -6.89 -11.41 6.20
CA CYS A 252 -5.93 -10.31 6.28
C CYS A 252 -4.55 -10.65 5.70
N MET A 253 -3.99 -9.71 4.95
CA MET A 253 -2.63 -9.83 4.40
C MET A 253 -1.64 -9.15 5.34
N HIS A 254 -0.63 -9.90 5.80
CA HIS A 254 0.44 -9.39 6.67
C HIS A 254 1.81 -9.87 6.18
N HIS A 255 2.82 -9.01 6.36
CA HIS A 255 4.23 -9.26 5.99
C HIS A 255 4.44 -9.60 4.51
N VAL A 256 3.54 -9.13 3.64
CA VAL A 256 3.55 -9.31 2.19
C VAL A 256 3.20 -8.00 1.50
N ASP A 257 3.48 -7.89 0.20
CA ASP A 257 3.28 -6.65 -0.55
C ASP A 257 1.81 -6.16 -0.56
N GLY A 258 0.84 -7.07 -0.51
CA GLY A 258 -0.58 -6.71 -0.43
C GLY A 258 -1.04 -6.12 0.92
N TYR A 259 -0.19 -5.99 1.94
CA TYR A 259 -0.60 -5.55 3.29
C TYR A 259 -1.31 -4.18 3.31
N ASN A 260 -0.69 -3.10 2.79
CA ASN A 260 -1.36 -1.78 2.80
C ASN A 260 -2.56 -1.73 1.83
N PRO A 261 -2.45 -2.27 0.59
CA PRO A 261 -3.59 -2.41 -0.32
C PRO A 261 -4.82 -3.07 0.32
N TRP A 262 -4.63 -4.22 0.97
CA TRP A 262 -5.72 -4.97 1.60
C TRP A 262 -6.37 -4.16 2.73
N HIS A 263 -5.56 -3.57 3.61
CA HIS A 263 -6.08 -2.78 4.74
C HIS A 263 -6.75 -1.47 4.28
N ARG A 264 -6.32 -0.85 3.18
CA ARG A 264 -6.99 0.32 2.57
C ARG A 264 -8.43 -0.02 2.19
N VAL A 265 -8.63 -1.14 1.48
CA VAL A 265 -9.97 -1.60 1.07
C VAL A 265 -10.79 -2.01 2.29
N TYR A 266 -10.16 -2.63 3.29
CA TYR A 266 -10.83 -3.05 4.51
C TYR A 266 -11.36 -1.88 5.33
N VAL A 267 -10.55 -0.85 5.55
CA VAL A 267 -10.96 0.39 6.24
C VAL A 267 -12.07 1.10 5.47
N ASN A 268 -12.01 1.12 4.14
CA ASN A 268 -13.09 1.68 3.32
C ASN A 268 -14.39 0.88 3.45
N THR A 269 -14.31 -0.45 3.53
CA THR A 269 -15.47 -1.34 3.70
C THR A 269 -16.17 -1.09 5.04
N PHE A 270 -15.39 -0.89 6.11
CA PHE A 270 -15.95 -0.53 7.40
C PHE A 270 -16.61 0.85 7.40
N GLU A 271 -15.98 1.83 6.75
CA GLU A 271 -16.56 3.17 6.57
C GLU A 271 -17.86 3.12 5.74
N ASP A 272 -17.94 2.27 4.71
CA ASP A 272 -19.17 2.03 3.94
C ASP A 272 -20.29 1.45 4.82
N ALA A 273 -19.96 0.58 5.77
CA ALA A 273 -20.93 0.05 6.74
C ALA A 273 -21.46 1.15 7.67
N LEU A 274 -20.59 2.03 8.17
CA LEU A 274 -20.99 3.20 8.97
C LEU A 274 -21.92 4.13 8.17
N ARG A 275 -21.57 4.42 6.91
CA ARG A 275 -22.35 5.31 6.03
C ARG A 275 -23.70 4.72 5.62
N ALA A 276 -23.86 3.40 5.68
CA ALA A 276 -25.13 2.74 5.40
C ALA A 276 -26.17 2.93 6.53
N VAL A 277 -25.76 3.40 7.71
CA VAL A 277 -26.68 3.71 8.81
C VAL A 277 -27.52 4.94 8.44
N PRO A 278 -28.87 4.91 8.60
CA PRO A 278 -29.72 6.06 8.30
C PRO A 278 -29.26 7.34 9.02
N GLY A 279 -29.10 8.43 8.26
CA GLY A 279 -28.62 9.71 8.78
C GLY A 279 -27.10 9.83 8.95
N CYS A 280 -26.33 8.79 8.58
CA CYS A 280 -24.86 8.74 8.70
C CYS A 280 -24.15 8.75 7.34
N ALA A 281 -24.86 9.06 6.26
CA ALA A 281 -24.35 8.96 4.89
C ALA A 281 -23.09 9.79 4.63
N ASP A 282 -22.86 10.87 5.40
CA ASP A 282 -21.71 11.78 5.24
C ASP A 282 -20.55 11.49 6.20
N ILE A 283 -20.68 10.51 7.10
CA ILE A 283 -19.61 10.17 8.04
C ILE A 283 -18.37 9.68 7.28
N THR A 284 -17.20 10.08 7.79
CA THR A 284 -15.91 9.52 7.43
C THR A 284 -15.28 8.90 8.67
N LEU A 285 -14.56 7.79 8.51
CA LEU A 285 -13.86 7.17 9.62
C LEU A 285 -12.64 8.02 9.99
N PRO A 286 -12.55 8.56 11.22
CA PRO A 286 -11.40 9.35 11.62
C PRO A 286 -10.20 8.45 11.92
N TYR A 287 -9.00 9.02 11.83
CA TYR A 287 -7.77 8.36 12.24
C TYR A 287 -7.36 8.80 13.65
N TRP A 288 -6.77 7.91 14.43
CA TRP A 288 -6.00 8.32 15.62
C TRP A 288 -4.53 8.45 15.21
N ASP A 289 -3.98 9.67 15.28
CA ASP A 289 -2.53 9.83 15.10
C ASP A 289 -1.79 9.17 16.27
N ILE A 290 -1.25 7.97 16.02
CA ILE A 290 -0.55 7.16 17.03
C ILE A 290 0.70 7.85 17.62
N THR A 291 1.17 8.92 17.00
CA THR A 291 2.29 9.73 17.54
C THR A 291 1.82 10.78 18.55
N GLU A 292 0.50 10.96 18.69
CA GLU A 292 -0.17 11.84 19.64
C GLU A 292 -0.78 11.02 20.80
N PRO A 293 -1.11 11.65 21.94
CA PRO A 293 -1.78 10.98 23.06
C PRO A 293 -3.05 10.24 22.65
N VAL A 294 -3.40 9.18 23.38
CA VAL A 294 -4.61 8.39 23.07
C VAL A 294 -5.87 9.24 23.33
N PRO A 295 -6.76 9.48 22.34
CA PRO A 295 -7.96 10.26 22.54
C PRO A 295 -8.88 9.65 23.62
N PRO A 296 -9.32 10.42 24.64
CA PRO A 296 -10.17 9.90 25.73
C PRO A 296 -11.46 9.23 25.26
N VAL A 297 -12.02 9.72 24.15
CA VAL A 297 -13.26 9.17 23.56
C VAL A 297 -13.14 7.68 23.20
N LEU A 298 -11.92 7.17 22.95
CA LEU A 298 -11.67 5.75 22.70
C LEU A 298 -11.95 4.85 23.91
N TYR A 299 -12.13 5.42 25.11
CA TYR A 299 -12.54 4.72 26.33
C TYR A 299 -14.00 4.99 26.71
N GLU A 300 -14.78 5.62 25.82
CA GLU A 300 -16.22 5.83 25.98
C GLU A 300 -17.00 4.89 25.06
N ALA A 301 -18.23 4.54 25.44
CA ALA A 301 -19.10 3.76 24.56
C ALA A 301 -19.45 4.55 23.27
N PRO A 302 -19.53 3.88 22.10
CA PRO A 302 -19.32 2.44 21.89
C PRO A 302 -17.85 2.06 21.58
N PHE A 303 -16.90 3.00 21.61
CA PHE A 303 -15.50 2.75 21.22
C PHE A 303 -14.66 2.02 22.29
N ALA A 304 -15.11 2.03 23.54
CA ALA A 304 -14.39 1.45 24.67
C ALA A 304 -14.15 -0.06 24.52
N SER A 305 -15.12 -0.80 23.99
CA SER A 305 -15.03 -2.26 23.82
C SER A 305 -16.15 -2.79 22.92
N TYR A 306 -15.99 -4.03 22.48
CA TYR A 306 -17.03 -4.81 21.82
C TYR A 306 -17.24 -6.13 22.56
N THR A 307 -18.48 -6.62 22.60
CA THR A 307 -18.81 -7.94 23.17
C THR A 307 -19.19 -8.88 22.05
N LEU A 308 -18.50 -10.03 21.95
CA LEU A 308 -18.76 -10.99 20.88
C LEU A 308 -20.18 -11.59 21.01
N PRO A 309 -21.05 -11.43 19.99
CA PRO A 309 -22.40 -12.01 20.01
C PRO A 309 -22.39 -13.52 19.78
N VAL A 310 -21.31 -14.05 19.18
CA VAL A 310 -21.05 -15.46 18.90
C VAL A 310 -19.62 -15.82 19.28
N GLY A 311 -19.38 -17.08 19.65
CA GLY A 311 -18.04 -17.57 19.96
C GLY A 311 -17.24 -17.88 18.69
N LEU A 312 -15.94 -17.58 18.71
CA LEU A 312 -15.02 -17.84 17.61
C LEU A 312 -14.27 -19.15 17.80
N ASN A 313 -13.83 -19.44 19.03
CA ASN A 313 -13.12 -20.67 19.40
C ASN A 313 -13.16 -20.88 20.94
N GLY A 314 -12.33 -21.78 21.45
CA GLY A 314 -12.24 -22.08 22.89
C GLY A 314 -11.79 -20.91 23.76
N ASP A 315 -10.92 -20.03 23.24
CA ASP A 315 -10.36 -18.87 23.95
C ASP A 315 -11.27 -17.64 23.86
N TYR A 316 -11.98 -17.49 22.74
CA TYR A 316 -12.85 -16.35 22.44
C TYR A 316 -14.30 -16.80 22.31
N GLN A 317 -14.93 -17.02 23.46
CA GLN A 317 -16.30 -17.51 23.55
C GLN A 317 -17.33 -16.38 23.38
N LYS A 318 -18.61 -16.75 23.15
CA LYS A 318 -19.73 -15.80 23.16
C LYS A 318 -19.72 -15.03 24.49
N GLY A 319 -19.84 -13.70 24.41
CA GLY A 319 -19.77 -12.82 25.58
C GLY A 319 -18.35 -12.38 25.95
N TYR A 320 -17.31 -12.82 25.23
CA TYR A 320 -15.98 -12.22 25.36
C TYR A 320 -16.05 -10.72 25.08
N VAL A 321 -15.53 -9.92 26.01
CA VAL A 321 -15.40 -8.47 25.87
C VAL A 321 -13.96 -8.18 25.46
N THR A 322 -13.77 -7.37 24.43
CA THR A 322 -12.42 -6.98 24.00
C THR A 322 -11.66 -6.26 25.11
N GLN A 323 -10.39 -6.60 25.26
CA GLN A 323 -9.53 -6.10 26.32
C GLN A 323 -8.40 -5.24 25.75
N ARG A 324 -8.28 -4.04 26.31
CA ARG A 324 -7.28 -3.03 25.94
C ARG A 324 -6.55 -2.54 27.19
N SER A 325 -5.28 -2.18 27.02
CA SER A 325 -4.51 -1.46 28.04
C SER A 325 -5.07 -0.05 28.25
N ASP A 326 -4.78 0.58 29.40
CA ASP A 326 -5.08 1.99 29.60
C ASP A 326 -4.19 2.91 28.75
N ALA A 327 -4.60 4.18 28.59
CA ALA A 327 -3.91 5.13 27.72
C ALA A 327 -2.43 5.33 28.09
N ALA A 328 -2.14 5.45 29.38
CA ALA A 328 -0.77 5.67 29.86
C ALA A 328 0.14 4.48 29.55
N THR A 329 -0.38 3.25 29.66
CA THR A 329 0.30 2.01 29.33
C THR A 329 0.57 1.91 27.82
N ILE A 330 -0.44 2.21 26.99
CA ILE A 330 -0.28 2.26 25.52
C ILE A 330 0.82 3.26 25.16
N GLU A 331 0.73 4.49 25.64
CA GLU A 331 1.69 5.54 25.33
C GLU A 331 3.11 5.23 25.81
N ALA A 332 3.27 4.59 26.97
CA ALA A 332 4.56 4.14 27.45
C ALA A 332 5.14 3.04 26.54
N ALA A 333 4.32 2.09 26.10
CA ALA A 333 4.73 1.00 25.21
C ALA A 333 5.16 1.52 23.82
N LEU A 334 4.44 2.51 23.26
CA LEU A 334 4.77 3.14 21.97
C LEU A 334 6.12 3.87 21.96
N ARG A 335 6.62 4.27 23.14
CA ARG A 335 7.91 4.98 23.32
C ARG A 335 9.10 4.04 23.55
N VAL A 336 8.88 2.74 23.75
CA VAL A 336 9.99 1.79 23.94
C VAL A 336 10.85 1.74 22.68
N ALA A 337 12.17 1.73 22.87
CA ALA A 337 13.10 1.81 21.76
C ALA A 337 13.10 0.54 20.87
N PRO A 338 13.26 0.71 19.55
CA PRO A 338 13.02 1.96 18.82
C PRO A 338 11.52 2.29 18.79
N SER A 339 11.18 3.55 19.03
CA SER A 339 9.77 3.94 19.19
C SER A 339 8.98 3.77 17.88
N VAL A 340 7.67 3.55 18.01
CA VAL A 340 6.75 3.47 16.87
C VAL A 340 6.85 4.73 16.01
N ALA A 341 6.93 5.91 16.64
CA ALA A 341 7.12 7.18 15.94
C ALA A 341 8.42 7.22 15.11
N SER A 342 9.54 6.77 15.67
CA SER A 342 10.82 6.76 14.95
C SER A 342 10.79 5.85 13.72
N ARG A 343 10.11 4.71 13.82
CA ARG A 343 9.92 3.78 12.69
C ARG A 343 9.02 4.37 11.61
N ILE A 344 7.93 5.05 11.99
CA ILE A 344 7.07 5.77 11.04
C ILE A 344 7.89 6.83 10.29
N THR A 345 8.71 7.62 11.00
CA THR A 345 9.58 8.61 10.36
C THR A 345 10.54 7.97 9.35
N ALA A 346 11.17 6.85 9.71
CA ALA A 346 12.06 6.11 8.80
C ALA A 346 11.32 5.50 7.60
N ALA A 347 10.09 5.04 7.78
CA ALA A 347 9.24 4.55 6.70
C ALA A 347 8.90 5.68 5.72
N LEU A 348 8.43 6.81 6.21
CA LEU A 348 8.08 7.98 5.39
C LEU A 348 9.30 8.59 4.69
N ALA A 349 10.50 8.41 5.24
CA ALA A 349 11.76 8.81 4.62
C ALA A 349 12.20 7.91 3.44
N SER A 350 11.58 6.73 3.27
CA SER A 350 12.00 5.73 2.30
C SER A 350 11.50 6.03 0.89
N SER A 351 12.35 5.90 -0.14
CA SER A 351 11.91 6.07 -1.54
C SER A 351 11.43 4.77 -2.21
N ARG A 352 11.73 3.62 -1.60
CA ARG A 352 11.44 2.28 -2.14
C ARG A 352 10.26 1.65 -1.41
N TRP A 353 9.38 0.99 -2.15
CA TRP A 353 8.21 0.30 -1.58
C TRP A 353 8.61 -0.73 -0.52
N GLY A 354 9.58 -1.60 -0.84
CA GLY A 354 10.06 -2.61 0.11
C GLY A 354 10.65 -2.00 1.39
N ALA A 355 11.30 -0.83 1.32
CA ALA A 355 11.84 -0.17 2.52
C ALA A 355 10.72 0.46 3.38
N PHE A 356 9.69 1.02 2.74
CA PHE A 356 8.50 1.54 3.41
C PHE A 356 7.72 0.42 4.09
N GLN A 357 7.30 -0.60 3.33
CA GLN A 357 6.33 -1.61 3.76
C GLN A 357 6.95 -2.81 4.50
N ALA A 358 7.44 -3.79 3.74
CA ALA A 358 7.74 -5.14 4.23
C ALA A 358 8.85 -5.81 3.39
N GLY A 359 9.95 -5.10 3.12
CA GLY A 359 11.10 -5.64 2.41
C GLY A 359 11.71 -6.85 3.12
N GLN A 360 12.80 -7.41 2.58
CA GLN A 360 13.43 -8.67 3.02
C GLN A 360 13.81 -8.75 4.52
N PHE A 361 13.63 -7.68 5.28
CA PHE A 361 14.05 -7.50 6.67
C PHE A 361 12.93 -6.94 7.56
N GLN A 362 11.68 -7.01 7.12
CA GLN A 362 10.50 -6.41 7.74
C GLN A 362 10.61 -4.89 7.85
N GLY A 363 10.13 -4.22 6.79
CA GLY A 363 10.17 -2.78 6.58
C GLY A 363 9.62 -1.95 7.74
N ASN A 364 9.87 -0.65 7.67
CA ASN A 364 9.70 0.23 8.81
C ASN A 364 8.22 0.39 9.23
N ILE A 365 7.29 0.45 8.27
CA ILE A 365 5.87 0.70 8.59
C ILE A 365 5.16 -0.52 9.18
N ILE A 366 5.50 -1.74 8.74
CA ILE A 366 4.92 -2.96 9.30
C ILE A 366 5.56 -3.31 10.65
N ALA A 367 6.83 -2.96 10.85
CA ALA A 367 7.43 -3.07 12.17
C ALA A 367 6.75 -2.11 13.17
N ALA A 368 6.53 -0.85 12.77
CA ALA A 368 5.79 0.11 13.58
C ALA A 368 4.35 -0.35 13.87
N HIS A 369 3.72 -1.00 12.89
CA HIS A 369 2.38 -1.58 13.00
C HIS A 369 2.33 -2.65 14.08
N ASP A 370 3.21 -3.63 13.98
CA ASP A 370 3.26 -4.77 14.88
C ASP A 370 3.53 -4.31 16.32
N ASP A 371 4.48 -3.37 16.49
CA ASP A 371 4.77 -2.74 17.78
C ASP A 371 3.54 -1.95 18.31
N GLY A 372 2.79 -1.28 17.43
CA GLY A 372 1.57 -0.55 17.75
C GLY A 372 0.40 -1.43 18.20
N HIS A 373 0.17 -2.54 17.49
CA HIS A 373 -0.80 -3.58 17.88
C HIS A 373 -0.48 -4.14 19.27
N ASP A 374 0.77 -4.55 19.48
CA ASP A 374 1.22 -5.12 20.75
C ASP A 374 1.12 -4.11 21.91
N SER A 375 1.31 -2.82 21.63
CA SER A 375 1.21 -1.74 22.62
C SER A 375 -0.22 -1.50 23.10
N CYS A 376 -1.23 -1.81 22.28
CA CYS A 376 -2.63 -1.53 22.60
C CYS A 376 -3.24 -2.51 23.63
N GLY A 377 -2.64 -3.68 23.83
CA GLY A 377 -3.10 -4.67 24.81
C GLY A 377 -3.66 -5.95 24.17
N ALA A 378 -4.30 -6.78 24.99
CA ALA A 378 -4.54 -8.19 24.70
C ALA A 378 -5.28 -8.46 23.38
N THR A 379 -6.44 -7.82 23.14
CA THR A 379 -7.18 -8.06 21.89
C THR A 379 -6.42 -7.54 20.68
N MET A 380 -5.94 -6.30 20.73
CA MET A 380 -5.19 -5.70 19.61
C MET A 380 -3.88 -6.42 19.31
N SER A 381 -3.26 -7.08 20.29
CA SER A 381 -2.04 -7.87 20.12
C SER A 381 -2.28 -9.24 19.46
N ASP A 382 -3.53 -9.70 19.34
CA ASP A 382 -3.86 -10.97 18.71
C ASP A 382 -4.49 -10.76 17.32
N GLN A 383 -3.74 -11.08 16.27
CA GLN A 383 -4.19 -10.95 14.88
C GLN A 383 -5.51 -11.68 14.60
N SER A 384 -5.78 -12.76 15.32
CA SER A 384 -6.99 -13.58 15.16
C SER A 384 -8.25 -12.83 15.58
N VAL A 385 -8.14 -11.79 16.42
CA VAL A 385 -9.30 -11.05 16.97
C VAL A 385 -9.11 -9.53 17.05
N ALA A 386 -7.98 -8.97 16.61
CA ALA A 386 -7.67 -7.54 16.77
C ALA A 386 -8.76 -6.62 16.22
N ALA A 387 -9.35 -6.95 15.07
CA ALA A 387 -10.40 -6.13 14.44
C ALA A 387 -11.72 -6.04 15.21
N TYR A 388 -11.92 -6.88 16.23
CA TYR A 388 -13.08 -6.76 17.12
C TYR A 388 -12.93 -5.65 18.15
N ASP A 389 -11.73 -5.15 18.44
CA ASP A 389 -11.54 -4.00 19.31
C ASP A 389 -11.79 -2.71 18.51
N PRO A 390 -12.70 -1.80 18.91
CA PRO A 390 -12.99 -0.60 18.14
C PRO A 390 -11.79 0.30 17.84
N ILE A 391 -10.73 0.29 18.67
CA ILE A 391 -9.51 1.08 18.40
C ILE A 391 -8.81 0.69 17.10
N PHE A 392 -8.99 -0.57 16.66
CA PHE A 392 -8.44 -1.10 15.42
C PHE A 392 -8.74 -0.19 14.22
N TRP A 393 -9.98 0.29 14.12
CA TRP A 393 -10.44 1.06 12.97
C TRP A 393 -9.77 2.44 12.90
N PHE A 394 -9.63 3.11 14.03
CA PHE A 394 -8.94 4.40 14.13
C PHE A 394 -7.43 4.26 13.91
N PHE A 395 -6.85 3.16 14.40
CA PHE A 395 -5.45 2.80 14.20
C PHE A 395 -5.15 2.51 12.72
N HIS A 396 -5.92 1.65 12.05
CA HIS A 396 -5.69 1.32 10.64
C HIS A 396 -6.03 2.47 9.69
N CYS A 397 -6.98 3.33 10.05
CA CYS A 397 -7.21 4.59 9.33
C CYS A 397 -5.94 5.48 9.35
N ASN A 398 -5.19 5.50 10.45
CA ASN A 398 -3.91 6.19 10.52
C ASN A 398 -2.81 5.51 9.69
N TRP A 399 -2.81 4.17 9.59
CA TRP A 399 -1.87 3.45 8.73
C TRP A 399 -2.13 3.69 7.24
N GLU A 400 -3.39 3.74 6.82
CA GLU A 400 -3.77 4.12 5.46
C GLU A 400 -3.33 5.56 5.15
N ARG A 401 -3.52 6.49 6.10
CA ARG A 401 -2.98 7.86 6.03
C ARG A 401 -1.46 7.88 5.84
N MET A 402 -0.71 7.05 6.56
CA MET A 402 0.75 6.94 6.41
C MET A 402 1.14 6.42 5.02
N TRP A 403 0.39 5.46 4.48
CA TRP A 403 0.63 5.00 3.11
C TRP A 403 0.34 6.10 2.08
N GLN A 404 -0.79 6.79 2.17
CA GLN A 404 -1.08 7.95 1.31
C GLN A 404 0.00 9.03 1.42
N SER A 405 0.50 9.27 2.64
CA SER A 405 1.60 10.20 2.90
C SER A 405 2.87 9.78 2.17
N TRP A 406 3.24 8.51 2.28
CA TRP A 406 4.38 7.96 1.56
C TRP A 406 4.20 8.02 0.04
N GLN A 407 3.00 7.72 -0.50
CA GLN A 407 2.73 7.81 -1.93
C GLN A 407 3.00 9.23 -2.46
N VAL A 408 2.55 10.24 -1.72
CA VAL A 408 2.83 11.64 -2.06
C VAL A 408 4.32 11.97 -1.95
N LEU A 409 4.96 11.60 -0.83
CA LEU A 409 6.38 11.89 -0.56
C LEU A 409 7.32 11.18 -1.55
N ALA A 410 6.96 10.00 -2.02
CA ALA A 410 7.75 9.21 -2.96
C ALA A 410 7.30 9.36 -4.43
N SER A 411 6.34 10.27 -4.72
CA SER A 411 5.71 10.44 -6.04
C SER A 411 5.17 9.13 -6.64
N ALA A 412 4.58 8.30 -5.77
CA ALA A 412 4.01 6.98 -6.01
C ALA A 412 2.47 6.97 -5.89
N ASP A 413 1.86 8.12 -6.16
CA ASP A 413 0.41 8.38 -6.19
C ASP A 413 -0.24 8.08 -7.55
N THR A 414 0.55 7.55 -8.50
CA THR A 414 0.08 6.98 -9.77
C THR A 414 0.57 5.54 -9.89
N VAL A 415 -0.10 4.70 -10.69
CA VAL A 415 0.35 3.32 -10.93
C VAL A 415 1.79 3.26 -11.46
N PRO A 416 2.18 4.02 -12.51
CA PRO A 416 3.58 4.08 -12.96
C PRO A 416 4.54 4.57 -11.88
N GLY A 417 4.17 5.62 -11.15
CA GLY A 417 4.97 6.17 -10.06
C GLY A 417 5.22 5.12 -8.98
N PHE A 418 4.19 4.38 -8.59
CA PHE A 418 4.30 3.30 -7.62
C PHE A 418 5.16 2.14 -8.12
N ILE A 419 4.91 1.64 -9.34
CA ILE A 419 5.70 0.54 -9.93
C ILE A 419 7.20 0.89 -9.98
N SER A 420 7.53 2.15 -10.23
CA SER A 420 8.93 2.61 -10.25
C SER A 420 9.64 2.56 -8.89
N THR A 421 8.90 2.44 -7.78
CA THR A 421 9.47 2.26 -6.44
C THR A 421 9.76 0.79 -6.09
N LEU A 422 9.32 -0.16 -6.92
CA LEU A 422 9.52 -1.59 -6.72
C LEU A 422 10.91 -2.03 -7.17
N ASP A 423 11.51 -2.95 -6.40
CA ASP A 423 12.85 -3.48 -6.68
C ASP A 423 12.83 -4.65 -7.68
N GLY A 424 11.67 -5.22 -8.01
CA GLY A 424 11.58 -6.25 -9.06
C GLY A 424 10.19 -6.83 -9.28
N ASP A 425 9.62 -7.49 -8.27
CA ASP A 425 8.34 -8.20 -8.41
C ASP A 425 7.17 -7.22 -8.45
N THR A 426 6.44 -7.26 -9.56
CA THR A 426 5.21 -6.49 -9.79
C THR A 426 3.98 -7.39 -9.88
N ASP A 427 4.14 -8.70 -9.89
CA ASP A 427 3.07 -9.65 -10.19
C ASP A 427 2.00 -9.64 -9.09
N TRP A 428 2.42 -9.35 -7.85
CA TRP A 428 1.51 -9.21 -6.72
C TRP A 428 0.46 -8.10 -6.89
N LEU A 429 0.73 -7.07 -7.72
CA LEU A 429 -0.23 -6.00 -7.98
C LEU A 429 -1.49 -6.51 -8.68
N GLY A 430 -1.39 -7.55 -9.51
CA GLY A 430 -2.52 -8.17 -10.19
C GLY A 430 -3.18 -9.31 -9.39
N LEU A 431 -2.74 -9.59 -8.17
CA LEU A 431 -3.36 -10.60 -7.31
C LEU A 431 -4.58 -10.01 -6.61
N ALA A 432 -5.67 -10.78 -6.57
CA ALA A 432 -6.88 -10.42 -5.85
C ALA A 432 -6.61 -10.22 -4.36
N LEU A 433 -7.20 -9.17 -3.80
CA LEU A 433 -7.18 -8.86 -2.37
C LEU A 433 -8.39 -9.50 -1.70
N ASP A 434 -8.41 -10.82 -1.59
CA ASP A 434 -9.55 -11.57 -1.06
C ASP A 434 -10.04 -11.01 0.30
N PRO A 435 -11.36 -10.95 0.55
CA PRO A 435 -12.45 -11.38 -0.33
C PRO A 435 -12.92 -10.24 -1.25
N PHE A 436 -12.16 -9.16 -1.37
CA PHE A 436 -12.55 -7.99 -2.14
C PHE A 436 -12.34 -8.27 -3.63
N PRO A 437 -13.31 -7.92 -4.51
CA PRO A 437 -13.20 -8.09 -5.95
C PRO A 437 -12.35 -6.97 -6.58
N ILE A 438 -11.14 -6.78 -6.06
CA ILE A 438 -10.18 -5.74 -6.46
C ILE A 438 -8.77 -6.29 -6.26
N ASP A 439 -7.82 -5.86 -7.09
CA ASP A 439 -6.40 -6.21 -6.96
C ASP A 439 -5.57 -5.08 -6.33
N GLY A 440 -4.28 -5.35 -6.12
CA GLY A 440 -3.34 -4.37 -5.56
C GLY A 440 -3.18 -3.11 -6.42
N GLU A 441 -3.15 -3.24 -7.74
CA GLU A 441 -2.96 -2.12 -8.67
C GLU A 441 -4.10 -1.10 -8.59
N GLN A 442 -5.34 -1.60 -8.54
CA GLN A 442 -6.54 -0.78 -8.43
C GLN A 442 -6.62 0.01 -7.11
N THR A 443 -5.85 -0.37 -6.09
CA THR A 443 -5.77 0.38 -4.82
C THR A 443 -4.76 1.51 -4.82
N ILE A 444 -3.86 1.60 -5.82
CA ILE A 444 -2.78 2.59 -5.83
C ILE A 444 -3.34 4.01 -5.99
N VAL A 445 -4.27 4.21 -6.93
CA VAL A 445 -4.98 5.47 -7.13
C VAL A 445 -6.32 5.37 -6.42
N TRP A 446 -6.49 6.11 -5.32
CA TRP A 446 -7.67 6.02 -4.46
C TRP A 446 -8.39 7.38 -4.32
N PRO A 447 -9.06 7.87 -5.38
CA PRO A 447 -9.45 9.27 -5.49
C PRO A 447 -10.59 9.69 -4.54
N ASN A 448 -11.37 8.74 -4.03
CA ASN A 448 -12.58 9.02 -3.26
C ASN A 448 -12.33 9.28 -1.76
N VAL A 449 -11.08 9.19 -1.30
CA VAL A 449 -10.72 9.39 0.11
C VAL A 449 -9.49 10.29 0.18
N THR A 450 -9.50 11.21 1.13
CA THR A 450 -8.33 12.03 1.48
C THR A 450 -8.30 12.32 2.97
N TYR A 451 -7.27 13.01 3.43
CA TYR A 451 -7.01 13.29 4.83
C TYR A 451 -6.85 14.78 5.07
N GLU A 452 -7.38 15.29 6.19
CA GLU A 452 -7.22 16.70 6.55
C GLU A 452 -5.74 17.10 6.68
N LYS A 453 -4.90 16.14 7.08
CA LYS A 453 -3.47 16.32 7.27
C LYS A 453 -2.75 15.00 7.02
N LEU A 454 -1.85 15.00 6.03
CA LEU A 454 -0.92 13.89 5.84
C LEU A 454 0.17 13.87 6.91
N ALA A 455 0.72 12.69 7.16
CA ALA A 455 1.84 12.52 8.06
C ALA A 455 3.10 13.17 7.45
N GLY A 456 3.82 13.94 8.27
CA GLY A 456 5.08 14.54 7.82
C GLY A 456 6.19 13.50 7.79
N GLY A 457 6.90 13.43 6.66
CA GLY A 457 8.23 12.80 6.62
C GLY A 457 9.29 13.83 6.97
N GLY A 458 10.32 13.45 7.73
CA GLY A 458 11.59 14.18 7.69
C GLY A 458 12.14 14.20 6.26
N ALA A 459 13.21 14.97 6.00
CA ALA A 459 13.89 14.91 4.70
C ALA A 459 14.16 13.44 4.32
N LEU A 460 13.77 13.03 3.10
CA LEU A 460 14.02 11.70 2.56
C LEU A 460 15.54 11.46 2.51
N MET A 461 16.10 10.94 3.58
CA MET A 461 17.52 10.57 3.64
C MET A 461 17.65 9.12 3.22
N ALA A 462 18.57 8.84 2.30
CA ALA A 462 18.98 7.48 1.98
C ALA A 462 19.66 6.86 3.21
N GLN A 463 18.89 6.22 4.09
CA GLN A 463 19.48 5.34 5.10
C GLN A 463 19.64 3.96 4.48
N ASP A 464 20.82 3.68 3.94
CA ASP A 464 21.17 2.32 3.59
C ASP A 464 21.49 1.55 4.88
N VAL A 465 20.60 0.61 5.20
CA VAL A 465 20.63 -0.23 6.41
C VAL A 465 21.81 -1.23 6.40
N ALA A 466 22.57 -1.26 5.30
CA ALA A 466 23.81 -2.01 5.15
C ALA A 466 24.84 -1.14 4.42
N GLY A 467 25.99 -0.93 5.06
CA GLY A 467 27.07 -0.11 4.50
C GLY A 467 27.69 -0.73 3.26
N HIS A 468 27.23 -0.34 2.09
CA HIS A 468 27.90 -0.59 0.81
C HIS A 468 27.92 0.72 0.02
N ALA A 469 29.04 1.44 0.11
CA ALA A 469 29.28 2.62 -0.72
C ALA A 469 30.13 2.22 -1.95
N ALA A 470 29.80 2.77 -3.11
CA ALA A 470 30.71 2.71 -4.26
C ALA A 470 32.02 3.43 -3.91
N GLY A 471 33.17 2.87 -4.27
CA GLY A 471 34.50 3.43 -3.93
C GLY A 471 34.79 4.82 -4.51
N GLU A 472 33.92 5.31 -5.40
CA GLU A 472 33.97 6.64 -6.02
C GLU A 472 33.20 7.71 -5.24
N ARG A 473 32.45 7.35 -4.18
CA ARG A 473 31.71 8.28 -3.33
C ARG A 473 32.33 8.37 -1.93
N ALA A 474 32.50 9.61 -1.45
CA ALA A 474 32.79 9.83 -0.04
C ALA A 474 31.53 9.52 0.78
N PHE A 475 31.71 8.84 1.92
CA PHE A 475 30.63 8.54 2.85
C PHE A 475 31.08 8.88 4.27
N ARG A 476 30.12 9.09 5.16
CA ARG A 476 30.39 9.32 6.58
C ARG A 476 29.68 8.30 7.44
N ILE A 477 30.30 7.98 8.56
CA ILE A 477 29.62 7.36 9.69
C ILE A 477 29.17 8.53 10.56
N ALA A 478 27.88 8.82 10.57
CA ALA A 478 27.32 9.87 11.41
C ALA A 478 27.60 9.57 12.90
N ALA A 479 27.81 10.62 13.71
CA ALA A 479 27.93 10.51 15.16
C ALA A 479 26.69 11.14 15.84
N PRO A 480 26.03 10.47 16.81
CA PRO A 480 26.31 9.11 17.27
C PRO A 480 26.06 8.09 16.16
N SER A 481 26.93 7.05 16.08
CA SER A 481 26.79 6.05 15.04
C SER A 481 25.60 5.15 15.36
N LEU A 482 24.65 5.08 14.44
CA LEU A 482 23.57 4.12 14.54
C LEU A 482 24.10 2.75 14.08
N VAL A 483 23.81 1.74 14.89
CA VAL A 483 24.03 0.33 14.57
C VAL A 483 22.69 -0.33 14.28
N SER A 484 22.68 -1.26 13.35
CA SER A 484 21.56 -2.17 13.16
C SER A 484 21.96 -3.54 13.68
N LEU A 485 21.32 -3.96 14.77
CA LEU A 485 21.40 -5.32 15.27
C LEU A 485 20.24 -6.12 14.69
N ARG A 486 20.57 -7.22 14.00
CA ARG A 486 19.60 -8.14 13.42
C ARG A 486 19.54 -9.42 14.23
N VAL A 487 18.35 -9.78 14.69
CA VAL A 487 18.03 -11.14 15.14
C VAL A 487 17.55 -11.92 13.92
N LYS A 488 18.24 -12.99 13.55
CA LYS A 488 18.04 -13.74 12.32
C LYS A 488 17.44 -15.11 12.56
N ASP A 489 16.74 -15.59 11.54
CA ASP A 489 16.34 -16.99 11.38
C ASP A 489 15.46 -17.50 12.53
N ILE A 490 14.56 -16.63 13.04
CA ILE A 490 13.54 -17.02 14.01
C ILE A 490 12.52 -17.90 13.30
N ASP A 491 12.38 -19.15 13.76
CA ASP A 491 11.30 -20.04 13.33
C ASP A 491 9.98 -19.63 14.01
N ARG A 492 9.25 -18.73 13.36
CA ARG A 492 7.95 -18.23 13.85
C ARG A 492 6.85 -19.29 13.83
N MET A 493 7.04 -20.40 13.11
CA MET A 493 6.02 -21.45 12.97
C MET A 493 5.86 -22.30 14.24
N ASN A 494 6.82 -22.20 15.16
CA ASN A 494 6.78 -22.86 16.46
C ASN A 494 6.42 -21.90 17.60
N ILE A 495 6.05 -20.66 17.27
CA ILE A 495 5.65 -19.64 18.24
C ILE A 495 4.16 -19.40 18.03
N GLU A 496 3.35 -19.68 19.06
CA GLU A 496 1.92 -19.45 19.00
C GLU A 496 1.62 -17.96 19.14
N GLY A 497 0.88 -17.39 18.19
CA GLY A 497 0.44 -16.00 18.24
C GLY A 497 1.57 -14.98 18.13
N THR A 498 1.19 -13.71 18.29
CA THR A 498 2.12 -12.58 18.34
C THR A 498 3.18 -12.78 19.42
N PHE A 499 4.42 -12.45 19.08
CA PHE A 499 5.53 -12.51 20.01
C PHE A 499 6.39 -11.24 19.94
N THR A 500 7.08 -10.97 21.04
CA THR A 500 8.02 -9.86 21.18
C THR A 500 9.41 -10.41 21.42
N VAL A 501 10.37 -9.93 20.63
CA VAL A 501 11.79 -10.14 20.85
C VAL A 501 12.34 -8.95 21.61
N TRP A 502 12.83 -9.21 22.80
CA TRP A 502 13.53 -8.26 23.65
C TRP A 502 15.03 -8.39 23.41
N LEU A 503 15.69 -7.27 23.14
CA LEU A 503 17.13 -7.17 23.15
C LEU A 503 17.57 -6.75 24.55
N LEU A 504 18.51 -7.49 25.12
CA LEU A 504 19.06 -7.24 26.44
C LEU A 504 20.53 -6.89 26.35
N ALA A 505 20.95 -5.93 27.17
CA ALA A 505 22.35 -5.64 27.44
C ALA A 505 22.60 -5.77 28.95
N ASP A 506 23.58 -6.61 29.29
CA ASP A 506 23.90 -7.03 30.66
C ASP A 506 22.66 -7.58 31.41
N GLY A 507 21.84 -8.35 30.70
CA GLY A 507 20.60 -8.93 31.21
C GLY A 507 19.44 -7.95 31.40
N LYS A 508 19.57 -6.68 30.98
CA LYS A 508 18.51 -5.67 31.07
C LYS A 508 17.94 -5.34 29.68
N PRO A 509 16.61 -5.26 29.52
CA PRO A 509 16.00 -4.84 28.26
C PRO A 509 16.47 -3.45 27.83
N ILE A 510 16.89 -3.32 26.58
CA ILE A 510 17.28 -2.05 25.95
C ILE A 510 16.46 -1.71 24.71
N ALA A 511 15.86 -2.72 24.07
CA ALA A 511 14.99 -2.53 22.93
C ALA A 511 14.02 -3.70 22.78
N ARG A 512 12.92 -3.50 22.05
CA ARG A 512 11.97 -4.56 21.73
C ARG A 512 11.47 -4.47 20.30
N ARG A 513 10.99 -5.61 19.79
CA ARG A 513 10.28 -5.72 18.52
C ARG A 513 9.19 -6.77 18.62
N ALA A 514 7.94 -6.35 18.45
CA ALA A 514 6.82 -7.26 18.24
C ALA A 514 6.82 -7.79 16.80
N PHE A 515 6.23 -8.97 16.65
CA PHE A 515 5.94 -9.58 15.37
C PHE A 515 4.50 -10.11 15.40
N PHE A 516 3.62 -9.42 14.68
CA PHE A 516 2.17 -9.58 14.79
C PHE A 516 1.68 -10.74 13.91
N GLN A 517 1.22 -11.83 14.52
CA GLN A 517 0.89 -13.03 13.76
C GLN A 517 -0.28 -13.79 14.38
N PRO A 518 -0.91 -14.73 13.64
CA PRO A 518 -2.09 -15.42 14.13
C PRO A 518 -1.66 -16.51 15.10
N ARG A 519 -2.61 -17.00 15.89
CA ARG A 519 -2.36 -18.08 16.86
C ARG A 519 -1.84 -19.36 16.24
N ALA A 520 -2.41 -19.73 15.09
CA ALA A 520 -2.02 -20.90 14.33
C ALA A 520 -1.23 -20.48 13.07
N PRO A 521 0.04 -20.06 13.18
CA PRO A 521 0.82 -19.63 12.01
C PRO A 521 0.98 -20.76 10.97
N ARG A 522 0.87 -22.02 11.40
CA ARG A 522 0.90 -23.22 10.53
C ARG A 522 -0.32 -23.35 9.62
N GLU A 523 -1.45 -22.77 9.99
CA GLU A 523 -2.68 -22.77 9.20
C GLU A 523 -2.74 -21.57 8.24
N CYS A 524 -1.93 -20.54 8.51
CA CYS A 524 -1.83 -19.33 7.71
C CYS A 524 -0.93 -19.54 6.47
N THR A 525 -1.51 -19.38 5.27
CA THR A 525 -0.80 -19.61 4.00
C THR A 525 0.35 -18.64 3.75
N THR A 526 0.19 -17.35 4.06
CA THR A 526 1.26 -16.35 3.95
C THR A 526 2.38 -16.62 4.96
N CYS A 527 2.02 -16.98 6.19
CA CYS A 527 2.96 -17.32 7.26
C CYS A 527 3.86 -18.49 6.86
N ARG A 528 3.30 -19.56 6.28
CA ARG A 528 4.08 -20.72 5.79
C ARG A 528 5.07 -20.36 4.68
N LYS A 529 4.77 -19.38 3.83
CA LYS A 529 5.70 -18.90 2.78
C LYS A 529 6.89 -18.15 3.37
N GLN A 530 6.78 -17.64 4.60
CA GLN A 530 7.80 -16.89 5.32
C GLN A 530 8.04 -17.49 6.72
N ALA A 531 8.35 -18.79 6.79
CA ALA A 531 8.50 -19.52 8.04
C ALA A 531 9.68 -19.02 8.92
N LEU A 532 10.72 -18.47 8.29
CA LEU A 532 11.86 -17.86 8.98
C LEU A 532 11.76 -16.35 8.87
N VAL A 533 11.88 -15.67 10.00
CA VAL A 533 11.84 -14.21 10.07
C VAL A 533 13.07 -13.62 10.73
N SER A 534 13.41 -12.40 10.35
CA SER A 534 14.51 -11.64 10.93
C SER A 534 14.02 -10.25 11.34
N LEU A 535 14.45 -9.78 12.52
CA LEU A 535 14.04 -8.51 13.10
C LEU A 535 15.25 -7.58 13.27
N ASP A 536 15.12 -6.34 12.79
CA ASP A 536 16.15 -5.32 12.92
C ASP A 536 15.86 -4.32 14.06
N PHE A 537 16.91 -4.04 14.82
CA PHE A 537 16.98 -3.11 15.93
C PHE A 537 17.97 -1.99 15.60
N PRO A 538 17.50 -0.86 15.02
CA PRO A 538 18.29 0.35 14.92
C PRO A 538 18.48 0.96 16.31
N LEU A 539 19.74 1.13 16.73
CA LEU A 539 20.10 1.58 18.07
C LEU A 539 21.32 2.51 18.02
N GLU A 540 21.44 3.38 19.00
CA GLU A 540 22.68 4.13 19.22
C GLU A 540 23.77 3.17 19.71
N GLN A 541 24.98 3.29 19.15
CA GLN A 541 26.11 2.43 19.50
C GLN A 541 26.41 2.40 21.01
N ASP A 542 26.21 3.52 21.70
CA ASP A 542 26.47 3.66 23.13
C ASP A 542 25.58 2.76 24.00
N LEU A 543 24.41 2.32 23.48
CA LEU A 543 23.53 1.39 24.18
C LEU A 543 24.13 -0.02 24.29
N ILE A 544 25.08 -0.37 23.41
CA ILE A 544 25.62 -1.72 23.28
C ILE A 544 27.14 -1.80 23.48
N ALA A 545 27.87 -0.70 23.33
CA ALA A 545 29.33 -0.68 23.39
C ALA A 545 29.86 -1.19 24.74
N GLY A 546 30.69 -2.25 24.70
CA GLY A 546 31.31 -2.84 25.90
C GLY A 546 30.38 -3.69 26.77
N ARG A 547 29.16 -4.00 26.31
CA ARG A 547 28.13 -4.70 27.09
C ARG A 547 27.90 -6.13 26.57
N SER A 548 27.40 -7.02 27.44
CA SER A 548 27.02 -8.37 27.06
C SER A 548 25.62 -8.39 26.46
N LEU A 549 25.48 -8.78 25.19
CA LEU A 549 24.22 -8.77 24.47
C LEU A 549 23.55 -10.16 24.47
N SER A 550 22.24 -10.18 24.65
CA SER A 550 21.42 -11.40 24.56
C SER A 550 19.99 -11.04 24.13
N ILE A 551 19.17 -12.06 23.85
CA ILE A 551 17.75 -11.88 23.48
C ILE A 551 16.85 -12.74 24.35
N GLU A 552 15.61 -12.28 24.53
CA GLU A 552 14.51 -13.06 25.07
C GLU A 552 13.32 -12.96 24.11
N ILE A 553 12.60 -14.07 23.89
CA ILE A 553 11.39 -14.10 23.08
C ILE A 553 10.21 -14.38 23.99
N LYS A 554 9.16 -13.55 23.91
CA LYS A 554 7.93 -13.69 24.71
C LYS A 554 6.70 -13.73 23.82
N ALA A 555 5.89 -14.77 23.93
CA ALA A 555 4.62 -14.90 23.20
C ALA A 555 3.44 -14.39 24.03
N ARG A 556 2.44 -13.79 23.38
CA ARG A 556 1.20 -13.32 23.98
C ARG A 556 0.20 -14.48 24.15
N ALA A 557 -0.30 -14.68 25.36
CA ALA A 557 -1.33 -15.67 25.66
C ALA A 557 -2.76 -15.20 25.25
N PRO A 558 -3.73 -16.14 25.13
CA PRO A 558 -5.15 -15.84 24.85
C PRO A 558 -5.81 -14.94 25.86
N ALA A 559 -6.74 -14.13 25.35
CA ALA A 559 -7.75 -13.43 26.15
C ALA A 559 -7.17 -12.66 27.37
N GLY A 560 -5.98 -12.08 27.21
CA GLY A 560 -5.30 -11.31 28.25
C GLY A 560 -4.47 -12.13 29.24
N GLY A 561 -4.18 -13.39 28.92
CA GLY A 561 -3.27 -14.23 29.70
C GLY A 561 -1.84 -13.66 29.77
N PRO A 562 -1.02 -14.16 30.71
CA PRO A 562 0.35 -13.69 30.88
C PRO A 562 1.23 -14.04 29.67
N GLU A 563 2.23 -13.20 29.40
CA GLU A 563 3.26 -13.54 28.42
C GLU A 563 4.00 -14.81 28.81
N VAL A 564 4.35 -15.62 27.82
CA VAL A 564 5.11 -16.86 27.99
C VAL A 564 6.47 -16.73 27.32
N THR A 565 7.55 -16.96 28.08
CA THR A 565 8.89 -17.00 27.52
C THR A 565 9.03 -18.21 26.59
N VAL A 566 9.44 -17.95 25.36
CA VAL A 566 9.67 -18.97 24.33
C VAL A 566 11.15 -19.36 24.36
N PRO A 567 11.47 -20.65 24.60
CA PRO A 567 12.85 -21.13 24.52
C PRO A 567 13.46 -20.85 23.13
N LEU A 568 14.70 -20.35 23.08
CA LEU A 568 15.38 -20.06 21.81
C LEU A 568 15.49 -21.30 20.91
N ALA A 569 15.64 -22.50 21.50
CA ALA A 569 15.66 -23.75 20.77
C ALA A 569 14.32 -24.06 20.06
N GLN A 570 13.19 -23.69 20.68
CA GLN A 570 11.87 -23.79 20.06
C GLN A 570 11.72 -22.82 18.89
N ALA A 571 12.31 -21.62 19.03
CA ALA A 571 12.34 -20.59 17.98
C ALA A 571 13.43 -20.81 16.91
N GLY A 572 14.01 -22.00 16.81
CA GLY A 572 14.99 -22.33 15.76
C GLY A 572 16.44 -21.91 16.04
N ASN A 573 16.78 -21.54 17.28
CA ASN A 573 18.09 -21.00 17.69
C ASN A 573 18.52 -19.79 16.84
N PRO A 574 17.78 -18.67 16.93
CA PRO A 574 18.08 -17.47 16.15
C PRO A 574 19.49 -16.94 16.44
N THR A 575 20.09 -16.31 15.43
CA THR A 575 21.44 -15.74 15.51
C THR A 575 21.41 -14.21 15.53
N ILE A 576 22.46 -13.57 16.03
CA ILE A 576 22.57 -12.10 16.09
C ILE A 576 23.68 -11.62 15.16
N ASN A 577 23.36 -10.67 14.28
CA ASN A 577 24.31 -9.98 13.42
C ASN A 577 24.29 -8.47 13.69
N ILE A 578 25.45 -7.83 13.77
CA ILE A 578 25.54 -6.37 14.03
C ILE A 578 26.20 -5.70 12.82
N ARG A 579 25.62 -4.58 12.36
CA ARG A 579 26.10 -3.80 11.22
C ARG A 579 26.15 -2.32 11.59
N LEU A 580 27.17 -1.61 11.11
CA LEU A 580 27.19 -0.14 11.13
C LEU A 580 26.29 0.39 10.02
N LEU A 581 25.51 1.43 10.33
CA LEU A 581 24.73 2.16 9.34
C LEU A 581 25.60 3.25 8.70
N LEU A 582 25.61 3.31 7.37
CA LEU A 582 26.26 4.39 6.63
C LEU A 582 25.22 5.41 6.17
N SER A 583 25.62 6.67 6.11
CA SER A 583 24.88 7.73 5.42
C SER A 583 25.70 8.21 4.23
N GLU A 584 25.08 8.32 3.06
CA GLU A 584 25.65 9.07 1.95
C GLU A 584 25.48 10.57 2.19
N ASP A 585 26.48 11.37 1.79
CA ASP A 585 26.48 12.85 1.89
C ASP A 585 25.56 13.50 0.84
#